data_AF-A0A0C2ZNA9-F1
#
_entry.id   AF-A0A0C2ZNA9-F1
#
_cell.length_a   1.000
_cell.length_b   1.000
_cell.length_c   1.000
_cell.angle_alpha   90.00
_cell.angle_beta   90.00
_cell.angle_gamma   90.00
#
_symmetry.space_group_name_H-M   'P 1'
#
loop_
_entity.id
_entity.type
_entity.pdbx_description
1 polymer ?
#
loop_
_entity_poly.entity_id
_entity_poly.type
_entity_poly.pdbx_seq_one_letter_code
_entity_poly.pdbx_strand_id
1 'polypeptide(L)' 'MCCNSERSPLKIQWKQGIPVNIRPATWYAKNPKYKSFETREEFVNAIKKVFDTSSVSAGLQKDWYKKVSQKYKIQTGRDL' A
#
# COMPACT_ATOMS: atom_id res chain seq x y z
N MET A 1 3.38 5.06 -9.60
CA MET A 1 4.59 4.28 -9.24
C MET A 1 4.88 4.50 -7.75
N CYS A 2 4.56 3.51 -6.92
CA CYS A 2 4.69 3.55 -5.45
C CYS A 2 5.77 2.54 -5.01
N CYS A 3 6.31 2.71 -3.81
CA CYS A 3 7.33 1.82 -3.24
C CYS A 3 7.12 1.70 -1.73
N ASN A 4 7.90 0.81 -1.09
CA ASN A 4 8.07 0.81 0.35
C ASN A 4 8.98 1.97 0.81
N SER A 5 9.15 2.09 2.12
CA SER A 5 10.08 3.03 2.74
C SER A 5 10.69 2.43 4.00
N GLU A 6 11.72 3.07 4.53
CA GLU A 6 12.40 2.63 5.76
C GLU A 6 11.43 2.41 6.93
N ARG A 7 10.49 3.34 7.11
CA ARG A 7 9.56 3.36 8.24
C ARG A 7 8.29 2.54 8.00
N SER A 8 7.93 2.26 6.75
CA SER A 8 6.59 1.75 6.44
C SER A 8 6.55 0.88 5.18
N PRO A 9 5.70 -0.17 5.16
CA PRO A 9 5.50 -1.03 4.00
C PRO A 9 5.11 -0.27 2.73
N LEU A 10 4.50 0.91 2.86
CA LEU A 10 4.20 1.84 1.78
C LEU A 10 4.82 3.20 2.09
N LYS A 11 5.40 3.85 1.09
CA LYS A 11 5.94 5.20 1.23
C LYS A 11 4.80 6.18 1.50
N ILE A 12 4.73 6.66 2.74
CA ILE A 12 3.65 7.51 3.26
C ILE A 12 4.25 8.73 3.95
N GLN A 13 3.57 9.85 3.86
CA GLN A 13 3.80 11.02 4.69
C GLN A 13 3.15 10.84 6.05
N TRP A 14 3.96 10.90 7.10
CA TRP A 14 3.53 10.86 8.49
C TRP A 14 3.44 12.28 9.06
N LYS A 15 2.36 12.61 9.77
CA LYS A 15 2.24 13.82 10.59
C LYS A 15 1.83 13.40 12.00
N GLN A 16 2.64 13.75 13.01
CA GLN A 16 2.40 13.37 14.41
C GLN A 16 2.11 11.87 14.60
N GLY A 17 2.79 11.01 13.82
CA GLY A 17 2.59 9.55 13.89
C GLY A 17 1.36 9.02 13.15
N ILE A 18 0.56 9.88 12.51
CA ILE A 18 -0.62 9.50 11.73
C ILE A 18 -0.26 9.46 10.23
N PRO A 19 -0.63 8.40 9.49
CA PRO A 19 -0.45 8.35 8.04
C PRO A 19 -1.44 9.31 7.37
N VAL A 20 -0.93 10.22 6.52
CA VAL A 20 -1.75 11.26 5.87
C VAL A 20 -1.88 11.02 4.37
N ASN A 21 -0.75 10.99 3.65
CA ASN A 21 -0.73 10.91 2.19
C ASN A 21 0.22 9.82 1.71
N ILE A 22 -0.18 9.05 0.69
CA ILE A 22 0.74 8.18 -0.05
C ILE A 22 1.72 9.07 -0.85
N ARG A 23 3.00 8.73 -0.84
CA ARG A 23 4.05 9.46 -1.56
C ARG A 23 4.60 8.60 -2.71
N PRO A 24 4.88 9.20 -3.88
CA PRO A 24 5.39 8.44 -5.02
C PRO A 24 6.80 7.93 -4.80
N ALA A 25 7.11 6.81 -5.46
CA ALA A 25 8.47 6.34 -5.62
C ALA A 25 9.25 7.31 -6.53
N THR A 26 10.57 7.40 -6.31
CA THR A 26 11.49 8.05 -7.25
C THR A 26 11.83 7.08 -8.38
N TRP A 27 10.81 6.69 -9.13
CA TRP A 27 10.86 5.62 -10.13
C TRP A 27 11.80 5.89 -11.30
N TYR A 28 12.06 7.16 -11.59
CA TYR A 28 12.96 7.63 -12.65
C TYR A 28 14.44 7.64 -12.22
N ALA A 29 14.74 7.40 -10.95
CA ALA A 29 16.13 7.39 -10.48
C ALA A 29 16.87 6.17 -11.04
N LYS A 30 18.13 6.35 -11.43
CA LYS A 30 18.98 5.28 -11.97
C LYS A 30 19.15 4.12 -10.98
N ASN A 31 19.33 4.43 -9.70
CA ASN A 31 19.55 3.46 -8.62
C ASN A 31 18.76 3.90 -7.36
N PRO A 32 17.43 3.69 -7.30
CA PRO A 32 16.65 4.10 -6.15
C PRO A 32 16.91 3.17 -4.96
N LYS A 33 17.03 3.74 -3.75
CA LYS A 33 17.13 2.97 -2.49
C LYS A 33 15.95 2.00 -2.31
N TYR A 34 14.75 2.44 -2.70
CA TYR A 34 13.52 1.65 -2.67
C TYR A 34 12.96 1.55 -4.09
N LYS A 35 12.88 0.33 -4.63
CA LYS A 35 12.32 0.08 -5.96
C LYS A 35 10.80 0.22 -5.93
N SER A 36 10.22 0.58 -7.08
CA SER A 36 8.76 0.61 -7.22
C SER A 36 8.20 -0.81 -7.16
N PHE A 37 6.96 -0.94 -6.69
CA PHE A 37 6.23 -2.21 -6.77
C PHE A 37 6.08 -2.65 -8.23
N GLU A 38 6.30 -3.93 -8.48
CA GLU A 38 6.24 -4.54 -9.80
C GLU A 38 4.82 -4.98 -10.15
N THR A 39 4.03 -5.36 -9.13
CA THR A 39 2.66 -5.84 -9.31
C THR A 39 1.65 -5.00 -8.54
N ARG A 40 0.37 -5.11 -8.95
CA ARG A 40 -0.75 -4.49 -8.22
C ARG A 40 -0.92 -5.15 -6.84
N GLU A 41 -0.74 -6.46 -6.79
CA GLU A 41 -0.83 -7.24 -5.56
C GLU A 41 0.19 -6.76 -4.51
N GLU A 42 1.44 -6.49 -4.88
CA GLU A 42 2.45 -5.93 -3.98
C GLU A 42 2.00 -4.61 -3.35
N PHE A 43 1.43 -3.72 -4.16
CA PHE A 43 0.91 -2.44 -3.70
C PHE A 43 -0.28 -2.62 -2.74
N VAL A 44 -1.23 -3.50 -3.06
CA VAL A 44 -2.39 -3.76 -2.19
C VAL A 44 -1.96 -4.40 -0.87
N ASN A 45 -1.02 -5.34 -0.91
CA ASN A 45 -0.45 -5.97 0.28
C ASN A 45 0.31 -4.96 1.15
N ALA A 46 1.01 -4.00 0.55
CA ALA A 46 1.65 -2.91 1.28
C ALA A 46 0.61 -2.04 2.02
N ILE A 47 -0.52 -1.70 1.39
CA ILE A 47 -1.61 -0.97 2.04
C ILE A 47 -2.19 -1.78 3.21
N LYS A 48 -2.46 -3.07 3.01
CA LYS A 48 -2.97 -3.95 4.07
C LYS A 48 -2.06 -3.93 5.30
N LYS A 49 -0.75 -4.06 5.09
CA LYS A 49 0.24 -4.03 6.18
C LYS A 49 0.28 -2.68 6.91
N VAL A 50 0.04 -1.56 6.21
CA VAL A 50 -0.11 -0.24 6.85
C VAL A 50 -1.35 -0.22 7.75
N PHE A 51 -2.46 -0.79 7.30
CA PHE A 51 -3.69 -0.85 8.11
C PHE A 51 -3.53 -1.73 9.35
N ASP A 52 -2.85 -2.86 9.21
CA ASP A 52 -2.59 -3.80 10.30
C ASP A 52 -1.64 -3.21 11.36
N THR A 53 -0.75 -2.29 10.96
CA THR A 53 0.30 -1.72 11.84
C THR A 53 -0.08 -0.38 12.48
N SER A 54 -1.01 0.37 11.89
CA SER A 54 -1.43 1.65 12.46
C SER A 54 -2.54 1.45 13.49
N SER A 55 -2.31 1.92 14.73
CA SER A 55 -3.30 1.90 15.82
C SER A 55 -4.61 2.64 15.49
N VAL A 56 -4.57 3.59 14.55
CA VAL A 56 -5.73 4.33 14.06
C VAL A 56 -6.62 3.46 13.17
N SER A 57 -6.04 2.49 12.46
CA SER A 57 -6.74 1.58 11.55
C SER A 57 -6.84 0.14 12.05
N ALA A 58 -6.15 -0.19 13.15
CA ALA A 58 -6.22 -1.46 13.83
C ALA A 58 -7.64 -1.70 14.34
N GLY A 59 -8.46 -2.35 13.51
CA GLY A 59 -9.88 -2.63 13.78
C GLY A 59 -10.83 -2.15 12.69
N LEU A 60 -10.43 -1.23 11.81
CA LEU A 60 -11.36 -0.62 10.85
C LEU A 60 -11.83 -1.57 9.75
N GLN A 61 -11.11 -2.65 9.43
CA GLN A 61 -11.31 -3.30 8.14
C GLN A 61 -11.11 -4.82 8.14
N LYS A 62 -11.88 -5.53 8.98
CA LYS A 62 -12.07 -6.98 8.85
C LYS A 62 -12.44 -7.33 7.40
N ASP A 63 -11.74 -8.31 6.85
CA ASP A 63 -11.90 -8.82 5.49
C ASP A 63 -11.66 -7.78 4.38
N TRP A 64 -10.95 -6.68 4.64
CA TRP A 64 -10.71 -5.66 3.61
C TRP A 64 -10.01 -6.20 2.37
N TYR A 65 -8.97 -7.00 2.54
CA TYR A 65 -8.27 -7.61 1.42
C TYR A 65 -9.24 -8.43 0.56
N LYS A 66 -10.05 -9.29 1.20
CA LYS A 66 -11.09 -10.07 0.53
C LYS A 66 -12.08 -9.19 -0.24
N LYS A 67 -12.55 -8.10 0.37
CA LYS A 67 -13.47 -7.14 -0.27
C LYS A 67 -12.82 -6.47 -1.49
N VAL A 68 -11.54 -6.08 -1.39
CA VAL A 68 -10.78 -5.46 -2.49
C VAL A 68 -10.61 -6.45 -3.63
N SER A 69 -10.14 -7.67 -3.35
CA SER A 69 -9.95 -8.71 -4.37
C SER A 69 -11.27 -9.08 -5.06
N GLN A 70 -12.36 -9.23 -4.30
CA GLN A 70 -13.68 -9.50 -4.85
C GLN A 70 -14.17 -8.38 -5.78
N LYS A 71 -14.10 -7.13 -5.33
CA LYS A 71 -14.51 -5.98 -6.15
C LYS A 71 -13.66 -5.83 -7.41
N TYR A 72 -12.35 -6.05 -7.30
CA TYR A 72 -11.45 -6.02 -8.44
C TYR A 72 -11.84 -7.08 -9.48
N LYS A 73 -12.11 -8.31 -9.05
CA LYS A 73 -12.57 -9.40 -9.93
C LYS A 73 -13.90 -9.09 -10.60
N ILE A 74 -14.87 -8.56 -9.85
CA ILE A 74 -16.17 -8.17 -10.40
C ILE A 74 -16.01 -7.10 -11.48
N GLN A 75 -15.15 -6.11 -11.25
CA GLN A 75 -14.98 -4.97 -12.17
C GLN A 75 -14.12 -5.31 -13.40
N THR A 76 -13.14 -6.19 -13.26
CA THR A 76 -12.11 -6.43 -14.30
C THR A 76 -12.19 -7.82 -14.94
N GLY A 77 -12.93 -8.74 -14.33
CA GLY A 77 -12.93 -10.17 -14.68
C GLY A 77 -11.64 -10.91 -14.32
N ARG A 78 -10.65 -10.25 -13.71
CA ARG A 78 -9.34 -10.82 -13.38
C ARG A 78 -9.15 -10.92 -11.88
N ASP A 79 -8.41 -11.94 -11.44
CA ASP A 79 -7.93 -12.00 -10.07
C ASP A 79 -6.88 -10.89 -9.84
N LEU A 80 -6.82 -10.40 -8.59
CA LEU A 80 -5.96 -9.28 -8.19
C LEU A 80 -4.48 -9.64 -8.28
#